data_AF-A0A2U1WEB5-F1
#
_entry.id   AF-A0A2U1WEB5-F1
#
_cell.length_a   1.000
_cell.length_b   1.000
_cell.length_c   1.000
_cell.angle_alpha   90.00
_cell.angle_beta   90.00
_cell.angle_gamma   90.00
#
_symmetry.space_group_name_H-M   'P 1'
#
loop_
_entity.id
_entity.type
_entity.pdbx_description
1 polymer ?
#
loop_
_entity_poly.entity_id
_entity_poly.type
_entity_poly.pdbx_seq_one_letter_code
_entity_poly.pdbx_strand_id
1 'polypeptide(L)' 'MDKDRIEGAARSIKGAIKEAAGKLTGDTKTEAEGRGEKAAGKVQNTVGGAKDAVRDTLK' A
#
# COMPACT_ATOMS: atom_id res chain seq x y z
N MET A 1 -19.38 -1.29 -6.51
CA MET A 1 -17.93 -1.45 -6.76
C MET A 1 -17.25 -0.29 -6.08
N ASP A 2 -16.70 -0.56 -4.91
CA ASP A 2 -16.32 0.43 -3.92
C ASP A 2 -15.04 1.15 -4.36
N LYS A 3 -15.05 2.48 -4.29
CA LYS A 3 -13.93 3.35 -4.69
C LYS A 3 -12.63 2.95 -3.97
N ASP A 4 -12.74 2.46 -2.74
CA ASP A 4 -11.63 1.97 -1.93
C ASP A 4 -10.85 0.80 -2.55
N ARG A 5 -11.54 -0.12 -3.25
CA ARG A 5 -10.86 -1.22 -3.97
C ARG A 5 -10.05 -0.72 -5.16
N ILE A 6 -10.58 0.27 -5.87
CA ILE A 6 -9.90 0.89 -7.02
C ILE A 6 -8.69 1.70 -6.53
N GLU A 7 -8.83 2.43 -5.44
CA GLU A 7 -7.76 3.25 -4.88
C GLU A 7 -6.61 2.40 -4.30
N GLY A 8 -6.95 1.28 -3.65
CA GLY A 8 -5.97 0.30 -3.18
C GLY A 8 -5.21 -0.40 -4.32
N ALA A 9 -5.92 -0.77 -5.39
CA ALA A 9 -5.32 -1.35 -6.59
C ALA A 9 -4.41 -0.33 -7.30
N ALA A 10 -4.86 0.92 -7.44
CA ALA A 10 -4.08 2.00 -8.04
C ALA A 10 -2.78 2.29 -7.26
N ARG A 11 -2.84 2.31 -5.92
CA ARG A 11 -1.65 2.45 -5.07
C ARG A 11 -0.67 1.29 -5.23
N SER A 12 -1.16 0.04 -5.30
CA SER A 12 -0.30 -1.13 -5.53
C SER A 12 0.41 -1.07 -6.88
N ILE A 13 -0.31 -0.70 -7.94
CA ILE A 13 0.26 -0.55 -9.28
C ILE A 13 1.30 0.57 -9.29
N LYS A 14 0.99 1.73 -8.71
CA LYS A 14 1.92 2.87 -8.64
C LYS A 14 3.20 2.53 -7.86
N GLY A 15 3.07 1.81 -6.75
CA GLY A 15 4.19 1.32 -5.96
C GLY A 15 5.06 0.32 -6.75
N ALA A 16 4.45 -0.61 -7.48
CA ALA A 16 5.18 -1.55 -8.34
C ALA A 16 5.95 -0.84 -9.46
N ILE A 17 5.33 0.18 -10.08
CA ILE A 17 5.98 0.99 -11.12
C ILE A 17 7.17 1.77 -10.55
N LYS A 18 7.02 2.43 -9.39
CA LYS A 18 8.12 3.14 -8.72
C LYS A 18 9.27 2.19 -8.36
N GLU A 19 8.97 1.00 -7.85
CA GLU A 19 9.99 0.02 -7.46
C GLU A 19 10.76 -0.53 -8.68
N ALA A 20 10.04 -0.82 -9.77
CA ALA A 20 10.64 -1.23 -11.04
C ALA A 20 11.47 -0.10 -11.68
N ALA A 21 10.94 1.11 -11.69
CA ALA A 21 11.63 2.28 -12.21
C ALA A 21 12.90 2.58 -11.40
N GLY A 22 12.83 2.60 -10.07
CA GLY A 22 13.99 2.81 -9.19
C GLY A 22 15.07 1.73 -9.35
N LYS A 23 14.69 0.46 -9.55
CA LYS A 23 15.63 -0.60 -9.90
C LYS A 23 16.30 -0.38 -11.25
N LEU A 24 15.53 0.03 -12.26
CA LEU A 24 16.02 0.25 -13.62
C LEU A 24 16.94 1.47 -13.73
N THR A 25 16.62 2.54 -13.00
CA THR A 25 17.41 3.78 -13.00
C THR A 25 18.56 3.78 -12.00
N GLY A 26 18.64 2.78 -11.12
CA GLY A 26 19.62 2.73 -10.01
C GLY A 26 19.32 3.73 -8.89
N ASP A 27 18.10 4.29 -8.86
CA ASP A 27 17.69 5.31 -7.92
C ASP A 27 17.22 4.66 -6.60
N THR A 28 18.18 4.52 -5.69
CA THR A 28 17.97 3.90 -4.36
C THR A 28 16.94 4.64 -3.52
N LYS A 29 16.76 5.95 -3.74
CA LYS A 29 15.73 6.75 -3.07
C LYS A 29 14.34 6.31 -3.51
N THR A 30 14.14 6.15 -4.82
CA THR A 30 12.86 5.69 -5.39
C THR A 30 12.54 4.24 -4.99
N GLU A 31 13.54 3.35 -4.93
CA GLU A 31 13.35 1.98 -4.42
C GLU A 31 12.96 1.97 -2.93
N ALA A 32 13.64 2.79 -2.10
CA ALA A 32 13.37 2.89 -0.68
C ALA A 32 11.99 3.48 -0.39
N GLU A 33 11.57 4.51 -1.13
CA GLU A 33 10.22 5.08 -1.05
C GLU A 33 9.16 4.04 -1.42
N GLY A 34 9.36 3.25 -2.49
CA GLY A 34 8.45 2.18 -2.89
C GLY A 34 8.31 1.07 -1.84
N ARG A 35 9.42 0.63 -1.24
CA ARG A 35 9.41 -0.32 -0.12
C ARG A 35 8.73 0.25 1.13
N GLY A 36 9.00 1.52 1.45
CA GLY A 36 8.38 2.23 2.56
C GLY A 36 6.86 2.35 2.41
N GLU A 37 6.38 2.74 1.23
CA GLU A 37 4.94 2.81 0.91
C GLU A 37 4.28 1.42 0.99
N LYS A 38 4.94 0.35 0.50
CA LYS A 38 4.42 -1.02 0.64
C LYS A 38 4.34 -1.46 2.10
N ALA A 39 5.37 -1.20 2.90
CA ALA A 39 5.40 -1.56 4.32
C ALA A 39 4.31 -0.80 5.09
N ALA A 40 4.23 0.52 4.91
CA ALA A 40 3.21 1.36 5.53
C ALA A 40 1.80 0.94 5.10
N GLY A 41 1.60 0.65 3.81
CA GLY A 41 0.32 0.15 3.29
C GLY A 41 -0.07 -1.20 3.88
N LYS A 42 0.88 -2.11 4.06
CA LYS A 42 0.63 -3.41 4.73
C LYS A 42 0.22 -3.21 6.18
N VAL A 43 0.96 -2.38 6.92
CA VAL A 43 0.67 -2.03 8.32
C VAL A 43 -0.70 -1.39 8.45
N GLN A 44 -1.01 -0.41 7.60
CA GLN A 44 -2.30 0.28 7.58
C GLN A 44 -3.45 -0.68 7.26
N ASN A 45 -3.24 -1.65 6.37
CA ASN A 45 -4.25 -2.66 6.03
C ASN A 45 -4.48 -3.64 7.21
N THR A 46 -3.43 -4.09 7.90
CA THR A 46 -3.59 -4.90 9.13
C THR A 46 -4.25 -4.15 10.26
N VAL A 47 -3.86 -2.90 10.51
CA VAL A 47 -4.44 -2.09 11.60
C VAL A 47 -5.87 -1.66 11.25
N GLY A 48 -6.12 -1.28 9.99
CA GLY A 48 -7.44 -0.97 9.47
C GLY A 48 -8.36 -2.18 9.56
N GLY A 49 -7.94 -3.34 9.03
CA GLY A 49 -8.71 -4.58 9.10
C GLY A 49 -8.99 -5.04 10.53
N ALA A 50 -8.03 -4.88 11.46
CA ALA A 50 -8.25 -5.18 12.87
C ALA A 50 -9.24 -4.19 13.52
N LYS A 51 -9.13 -2.89 13.23
CA LYS A 51 -10.08 -1.88 13.73
C LYS A 51 -11.48 -2.10 13.16
N ASP A 52 -11.63 -2.43 11.89
CA ASP A 52 -12.91 -2.75 11.26
C ASP A 52 -13.51 -4.02 11.85
N ALA A 53 -12.74 -5.10 12.03
CA ALA A 53 -13.23 -6.33 12.65
C ALA A 53 -13.72 -6.11 14.08
N VAL A 54 -13.00 -5.30 14.88
CA VAL A 54 -13.44 -4.91 16.23
C VAL A 54 -14.71 -4.06 16.16
N ARG A 55 -14.81 -3.13 15.20
CA ARG A 55 -15.98 -2.27 15.03
C ARG A 55 -17.22 -3.05 14.60
N ASP A 56 -17.08 -4.05 13.74
CA ASP A 56 -18.17 -4.96 13.35
C ASP A 56 -18.61 -5.84 14.52
N THR A 57 -17.66 -6.30 15.35
CA THR A 57 -18.00 -7.13 16.53
C THR A 57 -18.71 -6.34 17.64
N LEU A 58 -18.47 -5.03 17.72
CA LEU A 58 -19.08 -4.13 18.71
C LEU A 58 -20.41 -3.50 18.25
N LYS A 59 -20.87 -3.79 17.03
CA LYS A 59 -22.09 -3.26 16.44
C LYS A 59 -23.26 -4.24 16.57
#